data_AF-A0A0M9EC24-F1
#
_entry.id   AF-A0A0M9EC24-F1
#
_cell.length_a   1.000
_cell.length_b   1.000
_cell.length_c   1.000
_cell.angle_alpha   90.00
_cell.angle_beta   90.00
_cell.angle_gamma   90.00
#
_symmetry.space_group_name_H-M   'P 1'
#
loop_
_entity.id
_entity.type
_entity.pdbx_description
1 polymer ?
#
loop_
_entity_poly.entity_id
_entity_poly.type
_entity_poly.pdbx_seq_one_letter_code
_entity_poly.pdbx_strand_id
1 'polypeptide(L)'
;MKRIKSIIKRLIINSLVAKIIIRWLLRGHSFCYKWAGLMACELNKGIHPKHDILQYKEWFLSNLLPHWTVLDIGSSNGLMPYLFSKKVAYTYGIEMNPERVETAE
;
A
#
# COMPACT_ATOMS: atom_id res chain seq x y z
N MET A 1 -5.76 38.25 -23.86
CA MET A 1 -6.11 37.14 -22.93
C MET A 1 -5.00 36.11 -22.67
N LYS A 2 -4.31 35.55 -23.68
CA LYS A 2 -3.26 34.52 -23.46
C LYS A 2 -2.06 35.00 -22.59
N ARG A 3 -1.61 36.24 -22.78
CA ARG A 3 -0.47 36.83 -22.02
C ARG A 3 -0.77 37.08 -20.54
N ILE A 4 -1.99 37.54 -20.23
CA ILE A 4 -2.49 37.73 -18.86
C ILE A 4 -2.57 36.39 -18.11
N LYS A 5 -3.10 35.33 -18.77
CA LYS A 5 -3.10 33.96 -18.21
C LYS A 5 -1.69 33.44 -17.91
N SER A 6 -0.71 33.75 -18.76
CA SER A 6 0.69 33.35 -18.60
C SER A 6 1.36 34.02 -17.39
N ILE A 7 1.12 35.31 -17.16
CA ILE A 7 1.69 36.05 -16.04
C ILE A 7 1.04 35.63 -14.71
N ILE A 8 -0.29 35.48 -14.71
CA ILE A 8 -1.05 34.96 -13.57
C ILE A 8 -0.57 33.54 -13.21
N LYS A 9 -0.35 32.67 -14.20
CA LYS A 9 0.19 31.32 -13.98
C LYS A 9 1.58 31.34 -13.36
N ARG A 10 2.43 32.30 -13.72
CA ARG A 10 3.80 32.44 -13.18
C ARG A 10 3.83 33.04 -11.76
N LEU A 11 2.86 33.89 -11.42
CA LEU A 11 2.66 34.46 -10.09
C LEU A 11 2.02 33.46 -9.11
N ILE A 12 1.06 32.68 -9.58
CA ILE A 12 0.37 31.65 -8.78
C ILE A 12 1.25 30.40 -8.61
N ILE A 13 2.02 30.02 -9.64
CA ILE A 13 2.93 28.86 -9.61
C ILE A 13 4.36 29.37 -9.37
N ASN A 14 4.58 29.94 -8.19
CA ASN A 14 5.92 30.16 -7.64
C ASN A 14 6.19 29.09 -6.58
N SER A 15 7.46 28.69 -6.42
CA SER A 15 7.97 27.84 -5.34
C SER A 15 7.38 28.13 -3.96
N LEU A 16 7.18 29.40 -3.58
CA LEU A 16 6.62 29.77 -2.27
C LEU A 16 5.15 29.36 -2.15
N VAL A 17 4.34 29.72 -3.15
CA VAL A 17 2.91 29.38 -3.21
C VAL A 17 2.72 27.87 -3.32
N ALA A 18 3.53 27.21 -4.16
CA ALA A 18 3.52 25.76 -4.30
C ALA A 18 3.81 25.04 -2.98
N LYS A 19 4.80 25.49 -2.20
CA LYS A 19 5.12 24.93 -0.86
C LYS A 19 3.95 25.00 0.12
N ILE A 20 3.13 26.06 0.04
CA ILE A 20 1.97 26.23 0.92
C ILE A 20 0.81 25.36 0.43
N ILE A 21 0.47 25.44 -0.86
CA ILE A 21 -0.68 24.76 -1.44
C ILE A 21 -0.51 23.24 -1.46
N ILE A 22 0.70 22.73 -1.72
CA ILE A 22 0.93 21.28 -1.85
C ILE A 22 0.56 20.53 -0.57
N ARG A 23 0.77 21.13 0.62
CA ARG A 23 0.41 20.51 1.90
C ARG A 23 -1.10 20.30 2.00
N TRP A 24 -1.89 21.28 1.57
CA TRP A 24 -3.35 21.19 1.59
C TRP A 24 -3.87 20.22 0.53
N LEU A 25 -3.30 20.25 -0.68
CA LEU A 25 -3.64 19.28 -1.72
C LEU A 25 -3.33 17.85 -1.29
N LEU A 26 -2.17 17.60 -0.68
CA LEU A 26 -1.81 16.28 -0.18
C LEU A 26 -2.71 15.83 0.98
N ARG A 27 -3.09 16.74 1.89
CA ARG A 27 -4.08 16.43 2.94
C ARG A 27 -5.43 16.06 2.36
N GLY A 28 -5.92 16.81 1.38
CA GLY A 28 -7.16 16.52 0.67
C GLY A 28 -7.09 15.18 -0.07
N HIS A 29 -5.99 14.92 -0.78
CA HIS A 29 -5.72 13.64 -1.43
C HIS A 29 -5.75 12.48 -0.43
N SER A 30 -5.02 12.59 0.70
CA SER A 30 -5.01 11.53 1.72
C SER A 30 -6.37 11.30 2.35
N PHE A 31 -7.17 12.36 2.54
CA PHE A 31 -8.55 12.25 3.01
C PHE A 31 -9.42 11.48 2.01
N CYS A 32 -9.41 11.89 0.74
CA CYS A 32 -10.16 11.22 -0.32
C CYS A 32 -9.71 9.76 -0.48
N TYR A 33 -8.40 9.51 -0.44
CA TYR A 33 -7.81 8.17 -0.55
C TYR A 33 -8.26 7.25 0.59
N LYS A 34 -8.27 7.75 1.83
CA LYS A 34 -8.77 7.01 3.00
C LYS A 34 -10.24 6.60 2.81
N TRP A 35 -11.08 7.55 2.42
CA TRP A 35 -12.52 7.27 2.20
C TRP A 35 -12.75 6.33 1.02
N ALA A 36 -12.02 6.51 -0.08
CA ALA A 36 -12.08 5.60 -1.20
C ALA A 36 -11.71 4.16 -0.78
N GLY A 37 -10.65 4.00 0.02
CA GLY A 37 -10.26 2.70 0.58
C GLY A 37 -11.34 2.07 1.45
N LEU A 38 -11.93 2.83 2.38
CA LEU A 38 -13.02 2.36 3.24
C LEU A 38 -14.24 1.92 2.43
N MET A 39 -14.69 2.75 1.49
CA MET A 39 -15.83 2.43 0.62
C MET A 39 -15.54 1.23 -0.26
N ALA A 40 -14.30 1.09 -0.75
CA ALA A 40 -13.92 -0.05 -1.55
C ALA A 40 -13.89 -1.34 -0.73
N CYS A 41 -13.51 -1.30 0.54
CA CYS A 41 -13.66 -2.45 1.44
C CYS A 41 -15.13 -2.78 1.68
N GLU A 42 -15.99 -1.80 1.92
CA GLU A 42 -17.44 -2.01 2.17
C GLU A 42 -18.10 -2.69 0.95
N LEU A 43 -17.79 -2.22 -0.26
CA LEU A 43 -18.25 -2.82 -1.50
C LEU A 43 -17.74 -4.26 -1.70
N ASN A 44 -16.64 -4.63 -1.04
CA ASN A 44 -16.02 -5.96 -1.11
C ASN A 44 -16.16 -6.74 0.20
N LYS A 45 -17.28 -6.58 0.92
CA LYS A 45 -17.62 -7.35 2.14
C LYS A 45 -16.56 -7.25 3.24
N GLY A 46 -15.96 -6.06 3.38
CA GLY A 46 -14.90 -5.79 4.37
C GLY A 46 -13.50 -6.20 3.94
N ILE A 47 -13.33 -6.82 2.77
CA ILE A 47 -12.02 -7.22 2.24
C ILE A 47 -11.48 -6.11 1.35
N HIS A 48 -10.22 -5.74 1.53
CA HIS A 48 -9.59 -4.73 0.67
C HIS A 48 -9.48 -5.28 -0.77
N PRO A 49 -10.00 -4.58 -1.80
CA PRO A 49 -10.05 -5.10 -3.18
C PRO A 49 -8.69 -5.43 -3.78
N LYS A 50 -7.59 -4.88 -3.21
CA LYS A 50 -6.22 -5.24 -3.61
C LYS A 50 -6.00 -6.75 -3.62
N HIS A 51 -6.63 -7.50 -2.71
CA HIS A 51 -6.43 -8.94 -2.62
C HIS A 51 -6.92 -9.63 -3.90
N ASP A 52 -8.11 -9.23 -4.38
CA ASP A 52 -8.72 -9.78 -5.59
C ASP A 52 -8.08 -9.23 -6.88
N ILE A 53 -7.71 -7.96 -6.89
CA ILE A 53 -7.11 -7.32 -8.09
C ILE A 53 -5.69 -7.82 -8.34
N LEU A 54 -4.87 -7.90 -7.29
CA LEU A 54 -3.45 -8.25 -7.44
C LEU A 54 -3.22 -9.77 -7.46
N GLN A 55 -4.12 -10.56 -6.85
CA GLN A 55 -4.00 -12.02 -6.73
C GLN A 55 -2.61 -12.46 -6.24
N TYR A 56 -1.98 -11.63 -5.39
CA TYR A 56 -0.58 -11.83 -5.02
C TYR A 56 -0.41 -13.12 -4.24
N LYS A 57 -1.40 -13.50 -3.42
CA LYS A 57 -1.40 -14.74 -2.65
C LYS A 57 -1.30 -15.94 -3.59
N GLU A 58 -2.16 -15.98 -4.60
CA GLU A 58 -2.23 -17.05 -5.60
C GLU A 58 -0.96 -17.07 -6.45
N TRP A 59 -0.45 -15.90 -6.84
CA TRP A 59 0.79 -15.77 -7.59
C TRP A 59 1.99 -16.33 -6.81
N PHE A 60 2.18 -15.95 -5.55
CA PHE A 60 3.28 -16.50 -4.75
C PHE A 60 3.12 -17.99 -4.53
N LEU A 61 1.94 -18.44 -4.13
CA LEU A 61 1.69 -19.87 -3.86
C LEU A 61 1.80 -20.76 -5.10
N SER A 62 1.61 -20.23 -6.31
CA SER A 62 1.83 -21.00 -7.54
C SER A 62 3.32 -21.04 -7.94
N ASN A 63 4.09 -19.99 -7.67
CA ASN A 63 5.45 -19.84 -8.18
C ASN A 63 6.58 -20.26 -7.22
N LEU A 64 6.29 -20.44 -5.92
CA LEU A 64 7.31 -20.90 -4.95
C LEU A 64 7.67 -22.38 -5.15
N LEU A 65 8.95 -22.74 -4.97
CA LEU A 65 9.43 -24.12 -5.09
C LEU A 65 9.76 -24.75 -3.73
N PRO A 66 9.59 -26.08 -3.55
CA PRO A 66 9.72 -26.71 -2.24
C PRO A 66 11.08 -26.60 -1.56
N HIS A 67 12.16 -26.43 -2.32
CA HIS A 67 13.52 -26.34 -1.80
C HIS A 67 13.96 -24.90 -1.50
N TRP A 68 13.08 -23.91 -1.69
CA TRP A 68 13.43 -22.51 -1.47
C TRP A 68 13.42 -22.13 0.00
N THR A 69 14.19 -21.09 0.31
CA THR A 69 14.11 -20.33 1.56
C THR A 69 13.52 -18.96 1.24
N VAL A 70 12.43 -18.60 1.92
CA VAL A 70 11.70 -17.35 1.68
C VAL A 70 11.84 -16.42 2.87
N LEU A 71 12.11 -15.15 2.60
CA LEU A 71 12.09 -14.07 3.59
C LEU A 71 11.01 -13.06 3.19
N ASP A 72 9.99 -12.91 4.03
CA ASP A 72 8.94 -11.91 3.86
C ASP A 72 9.22 -10.69 4.76
N ILE A 73 9.39 -9.51 4.15
CA ILE A 73 9.72 -8.27 4.83
C ILE A 73 8.47 -7.40 4.91
N GLY A 74 8.08 -7.01 6.13
CA GLY A 74 6.79 -6.38 6.39
C GLY A 74 5.65 -7.41 6.45
N SER A 75 5.91 -8.55 7.10
CA SER A 75 5.01 -9.72 7.12
C SER A 75 3.69 -9.49 7.85
N SER A 76 3.48 -8.33 8.47
CA SER A 76 2.27 -7.97 9.20
C SER A 76 1.90 -9.04 10.23
N ASN A 77 0.76 -9.70 10.10
CA ASN A 77 0.26 -10.72 11.03
C ASN A 77 0.73 -12.15 10.70
N GLY A 78 1.75 -12.31 9.87
CA GLY A 78 2.35 -13.63 9.61
C GLY A 78 1.58 -14.55 8.66
N LEU A 79 0.39 -14.15 8.17
CA LEU A 79 -0.44 -15.02 7.31
C LEU A 79 0.28 -15.50 6.04
N MET A 80 0.97 -14.61 5.31
CA MET A 80 1.70 -15.00 4.10
C MET A 80 2.90 -15.93 4.40
N PRO A 81 3.77 -15.62 5.40
CA PRO A 81 4.81 -16.54 5.83
C PRO A 81 4.29 -17.92 6.22
N TYR A 82 3.19 -17.97 6.97
CA TYR A 82 2.53 -19.21 7.36
C TYR A 82 2.02 -20.01 6.15
N LEU A 83 1.46 -19.34 5.14
CA LEU A 83 1.06 -20.01 3.90
C LEU A 83 2.27 -20.53 3.10
N PHE A 84 3.38 -19.77 3.07
CA PHE A 84 4.59 -20.18 2.37
C PHE A 84 5.27 -21.38 3.04
N SER A 85 5.30 -21.44 4.38
CA SER A 85 5.92 -22.53 5.14
C SER A 85 5.29 -23.89 4.87
N LYS A 86 4.04 -23.93 4.38
CA LYS A 86 3.37 -25.15 3.92
C LYS A 86 3.90 -25.67 2.58
N LYS A 87 4.65 -24.86 1.83
CA LYS A 87 5.11 -25.18 0.48
C LYS A 87 6.64 -25.23 0.38
N VAL A 88 7.37 -24.34 1.04
CA VAL A 88 8.84 -24.18 0.90
C VAL A 88 9.60 -24.78 2.07
N ALA A 89 10.93 -24.90 1.95
CA ALA A 89 11.76 -25.54 2.97
C ALA A 89 11.86 -24.69 4.24
N TYR A 90 12.03 -23.38 4.07
CA TYR A 90 12.11 -22.44 5.18
C TYR A 90 11.41 -21.12 4.84
N THR A 91 10.70 -20.57 5.80
CA THR A 91 10.09 -19.25 5.70
C THR A 91 10.43 -18.42 6.94
N TYR A 92 10.80 -17.17 6.71
CA TYR A 92 11.06 -16.18 7.75
C TYR A 92 10.19 -14.95 7.49
N GLY A 93 9.57 -14.40 8.54
CA GLY A 93 8.85 -13.13 8.50
C GLY A 93 9.58 -12.08 9.34
N ILE A 94 9.70 -10.86 8.81
CA ILE A 94 10.19 -9.70 9.55
C ILE A 94 9.08 -8.66 9.61
N GLU A 95 8.73 -8.22 10.81
CA GLU A 95 7.78 -7.14 11.03
C GLU A 95 8.36 -6.18 12.08
N MET A 96 8.20 -4.88 11.83
CA MET A 96 8.76 -3.82 12.69
C MET A 96 7.80 -3.46 13.82
N ASN A 97 6.49 -3.66 13.64
CA ASN A 97 5.49 -3.42 14.68
C ASN A 97 5.44 -4.61 15.66
N PRO A 98 5.83 -4.41 16.94
CA PRO A 98 5.85 -5.49 17.93
C PRO A 98 4.49 -6.13 18.19
N GLU A 99 3.39 -5.35 18.18
CA GLU A 99 2.04 -5.86 18.42
C GLU A 99 1.61 -6.86 17.32
N ARG A 100 2.08 -6.62 16.09
CA ARG A 100 1.83 -7.53 14.96
C ARG A 100 2.68 -8.78 15.01
N VAL A 101 3.91 -8.66 15.52
CA VAL A 101 4.78 -9.81 15.77
C VAL A 101 4.19 -10.72 16.86
N GLU A 102 3.66 -10.14 17.93
CA GLU A 102 3.04 -10.89 19.04
C GLU A 102 1.80 -11.67 18.60
N THR A 103 1.06 -11.14 17.63
CA THR A 103 -0.16 -11.75 17.09
C THR A 103 0.06 -12.51 15.77
N ALA A 104 1.32 -12.74 15.39
CA ALA A 104 1.65 -13.41 14.13
C ALA A 104 1.30 -14.91 14.17
N GLU A 105 0.79 -15.42 13.04
CA GLU A 105 0.50 -16.85 12.81
C GLU A 105 1.75 -17.74 12.74
#